data_AF-A0A1H9WES5-F1
#
_entry.id   AF-A0A1H9WES5-F1
#
_cell.length_a   1.000
_cell.length_b   1.000
_cell.length_c   1.000
_cell.angle_alpha   90.00
_cell.angle_beta   90.00
_cell.angle_gamma   90.00
#
_symmetry.space_group_name_H-M   'P 1'
#
loop_
_entity.id
_entity.type
_entity.pdbx_description
1 polymer ?
#
loop_
_entity_poly.entity_id
_entity_poly.type
_entity_poly.pdbx_seq_one_letter_code
_entity_poly.pdbx_strand_id
1 'polypeptide(L)'
;MSTPAPRSHRRPRVPAHRAAAPREPIDWAKVGRRLVRRRARGMTHPEAAAALEDAELQQHMVRDHEDIAGDDRGPAEVAEWARIVQLLADSGGVYDPDSDAVVQDELAADAEHERARQLEDERSLQEEKAEAARRAALAPDVLRHALLRTLLRTGLLDGLSEDERGAIDRLPEADPAAALAVNALLARAHEAGQGSRPGAAS
;
A
#
# COMPACT_ATOMS: atom_id res chain seq x y z
N MET A 1 56.59 8.36 32.44
CA MET A 1 55.54 7.36 32.67
C MET A 1 54.37 7.71 31.76
N SER A 2 54.15 6.95 30.69
CA SER A 2 53.07 7.20 29.71
C SER A 2 51.88 6.29 30.00
N THR A 3 50.73 6.89 30.28
CA THR A 3 49.45 6.18 30.43
C THR A 3 48.83 5.97 29.05
N PRO A 4 48.41 4.75 28.65
CA PRO A 4 47.75 4.54 27.38
C PRO A 4 46.26 4.88 27.46
N ALA A 5 45.74 5.54 26.42
CA ALA A 5 44.34 5.91 26.27
C ALA A 5 43.42 4.70 26.02
N PRO A 6 42.15 4.71 26.49
CA PRO A 6 41.23 3.58 26.32
C PRO A 6 40.70 3.51 24.88
N ARG A 7 40.69 2.29 24.34
CA ARG A 7 40.12 1.95 23.03
C ARG A 7 38.60 2.02 23.08
N SER A 8 38.01 2.86 22.23
CA SER A 8 36.57 2.93 22.05
C SER A 8 36.06 1.70 21.28
N HIS A 9 35.27 0.86 21.94
CA HIS A 9 34.52 -0.20 21.28
C HIS A 9 33.39 0.42 20.46
N ARG A 10 33.56 0.50 19.14
CA ARG A 10 32.46 0.77 18.21
C ARG A 10 31.42 -0.34 18.37
N ARG A 11 30.28 -0.02 18.99
CA ARG A 11 29.10 -0.90 18.99
C ARG A 11 28.63 -1.11 17.54
N PRO A 12 28.24 -2.35 17.16
CA PRO A 12 27.61 -2.60 15.87
C PRO A 12 26.33 -1.77 15.71
N ARG A 13 26.20 -1.05 14.59
CA ARG A 13 24.93 -0.41 14.21
C ARG A 13 23.91 -1.52 13.95
N VAL A 14 22.92 -1.62 14.83
CA VAL A 14 21.71 -2.41 14.60
C VAL A 14 20.99 -1.80 13.38
N PRO A 15 20.55 -2.60 12.39
CA PRO A 15 19.79 -2.08 11.26
C PRO A 15 18.54 -1.37 11.79
N ALA A 16 18.29 -0.16 11.30
CA ALA A 16 17.10 0.60 11.66
C ALA A 16 15.86 -0.26 11.38
N HIS A 17 15.06 -0.51 12.41
CA HIS A 17 13.74 -1.12 12.25
C HIS A 17 12.99 -0.30 11.21
N ARG A 18 12.67 -0.92 10.08
CA ARG A 18 11.70 -0.41 9.11
C ARG A 18 10.47 -0.01 9.91
N ALA A 19 10.16 1.29 9.93
CA ALA A 19 9.00 1.79 10.64
C ALA A 19 7.79 0.99 10.14
N ALA A 20 7.13 0.27 11.06
CA ALA A 20 5.90 -0.41 10.72
C ALA A 20 4.90 0.64 10.21
N ALA A 21 4.16 0.31 9.15
CA ALA A 21 3.12 1.19 8.64
C ALA A 21 2.19 1.61 9.81
N PRO A 22 1.69 2.86 9.82
CA PRO A 22 0.74 3.30 10.83
C PRO A 22 -0.44 2.33 10.84
N ARG A 23 -0.73 1.74 12.00
CA ARG A 23 -1.96 0.95 12.15
C ARG A 23 -3.12 1.92 12.09
N GLU A 24 -4.16 1.53 11.35
CA GLU A 24 -5.41 2.26 11.34
C GLU A 24 -5.91 2.40 12.80
N PRO A 25 -6.28 3.62 13.23
CA PRO A 25 -6.85 3.83 14.56
C PRO A 25 -8.08 2.94 14.74
N ILE A 26 -8.20 2.33 15.93
CA ILE A 26 -9.36 1.50 16.24
C ILE A 26 -10.59 2.41 16.39
N ASP A 27 -11.63 2.14 15.59
CA ASP A 27 -12.95 2.76 15.76
C ASP A 27 -13.70 2.11 16.93
N TRP A 28 -13.54 2.69 18.12
CA TRP A 28 -14.17 2.21 19.35
C TRP A 28 -15.70 2.31 19.32
N ALA A 29 -16.26 3.31 18.64
CA ALA A 29 -17.70 3.44 18.48
C ALA A 29 -18.27 2.24 17.71
N LYS A 30 -17.63 1.85 16.60
CA LYS A 30 -18.01 0.67 15.81
C LYS A 30 -17.85 -0.63 16.58
N VAL A 31 -16.80 -0.77 17.39
CA VAL A 31 -16.63 -1.92 18.30
C VAL A 31 -17.80 -2.01 19.28
N GLY A 32 -18.21 -0.87 19.86
CA GLY A 32 -19.38 -0.78 20.73
C GLY A 32 -20.67 -1.23 20.05
N ARG A 33 -21.01 -0.63 18.90
CA ARG A 33 -22.21 -1.02 18.13
C ARG A 33 -22.23 -2.51 17.80
N ARG A 34 -21.10 -3.09 17.37
CA ARG A 34 -20.99 -4.52 17.07
C ARG A 34 -21.20 -5.42 18.29
N LEU A 35 -20.72 -5.00 19.47
CA LEU A 35 -20.96 -5.73 20.72
C LEU A 35 -22.46 -5.75 21.04
N VAL A 36 -23.13 -4.60 20.94
CA VAL A 36 -24.57 -4.48 21.19
C VAL A 36 -25.38 -5.37 20.26
N ARG A 37 -25.16 -5.27 18.94
CA ARG A 37 -25.86 -6.11 17.95
C ARG A 37 -25.68 -7.60 18.22
N ARG A 38 -24.48 -8.02 18.62
CA ARG A 38 -24.21 -9.42 19.01
C ARG A 38 -25.01 -9.84 20.25
N ARG A 39 -25.10 -8.97 21.26
CA ARG A 39 -25.88 -9.24 22.48
C ARG A 39 -27.39 -9.22 22.22
N ALA A 40 -27.85 -8.32 21.35
CA ALA A 40 -29.25 -8.16 21.02
C ALA A 40 -29.81 -9.29 20.16
N ARG A 41 -28.97 -10.08 19.48
CA ARG A 41 -29.42 -11.14 18.56
C ARG A 41 -30.40 -12.09 19.25
N GLY A 42 -31.60 -12.20 18.68
CA GLY A 42 -32.70 -13.02 19.21
C GLY A 42 -33.55 -12.36 20.29
N MET A 43 -33.22 -11.14 20.75
CA MET A 43 -34.02 -10.43 21.74
C MET A 43 -35.31 -9.86 21.13
N THR A 44 -36.36 -9.88 21.93
CA THR A 44 -37.63 -9.19 21.68
C THR A 44 -37.56 -7.72 22.11
N HIS A 45 -38.53 -6.91 21.68
CA HIS A 45 -38.63 -5.50 22.09
C HIS A 45 -38.49 -5.27 23.61
N PRO A 46 -39.25 -5.94 24.51
CA PRO A 46 -39.13 -5.68 25.95
C PRO A 46 -37.76 -6.06 26.53
N GLU A 47 -37.13 -7.11 26.01
CA GLU A 47 -35.79 -7.52 26.45
C GLU A 47 -34.72 -6.50 26.03
N ALA A 48 -34.82 -5.99 24.80
CA ALA A 48 -33.94 -4.94 24.31
C ALA A 48 -34.15 -3.62 25.08
N ALA A 49 -35.40 -3.28 25.44
CA ALA A 49 -35.72 -2.09 26.21
C ALA A 49 -35.12 -2.15 27.62
N ALA A 50 -35.25 -3.29 28.31
CA ALA A 50 -34.59 -3.49 29.61
C ALA A 50 -33.07 -3.39 29.51
N ALA A 51 -32.46 -3.93 28.45
CA ALA A 51 -31.02 -3.84 28.23
C ALA A 51 -30.54 -2.40 27.92
N LEU A 52 -31.39 -1.59 27.28
CA LEU A 52 -31.12 -0.16 27.07
C LEU A 52 -31.08 0.58 28.42
N GLU A 53 -32.08 0.38 29.28
CA GLU A 53 -32.12 1.00 30.61
C GLU A 53 -30.87 0.65 31.44
N ASP A 54 -30.46 -0.63 31.43
CA ASP A 54 -29.23 -1.08 32.08
C ASP A 54 -27.98 -0.37 31.50
N ALA A 55 -27.92 -0.21 30.18
CA ALA A 55 -26.79 0.43 29.50
C ALA A 55 -26.72 1.94 29.80
N GLU A 56 -27.86 2.63 29.84
CA GLU A 56 -27.96 4.04 30.23
C GLU A 56 -27.51 4.25 31.69
N LEU A 57 -27.94 3.38 32.60
CA LEU A 57 -27.50 3.41 33.99
C LEU A 57 -25.99 3.20 34.10
N GLN A 58 -25.45 2.20 33.39
CA GLN A 58 -24.02 1.95 33.37
C GLN A 58 -23.24 3.14 32.79
N GLN A 59 -23.73 3.76 31.72
CA GLN A 59 -23.11 4.96 31.14
C GLN A 59 -23.11 6.12 32.13
N HIS A 60 -24.21 6.33 32.87
CA HIS A 60 -24.28 7.36 33.90
C HIS A 60 -23.23 7.12 34.99
N MET A 61 -23.11 5.89 35.48
CA MET A 61 -22.13 5.51 36.51
C MET A 61 -20.68 5.72 36.05
N VAL A 62 -20.36 5.41 34.79
CA VAL A 62 -19.01 5.59 34.22
C VAL A 62 -18.70 7.06 34.01
N ARG A 63 -19.68 7.87 33.57
CA ARG A 63 -19.50 9.31 33.35
C ARG A 63 -19.20 10.07 34.64
N ASP A 64 -19.73 9.60 35.77
CA ASP A 64 -19.49 10.21 37.08
C ASP A 64 -18.06 9.95 37.62
N HIS A 65 -17.23 9.14 36.93
CA HIS A 65 -15.92 8.67 37.40
C HIS A 65 -14.69 9.31 36.70
N GLU A 66 -14.80 10.59 36.28
CA GLU A 66 -13.77 11.40 35.59
C GLU A 66 -13.53 11.08 34.09
N ASP A 67 -13.37 12.17 33.32
CA ASP A 67 -13.25 12.25 31.85
C ASP A 67 -12.18 11.32 31.26
N ILE A 68 -12.61 10.21 30.67
CA ILE A 68 -11.81 9.49 29.67
C ILE A 68 -12.05 10.17 28.32
N ALA A 69 -11.25 11.20 28.02
CA ALA A 69 -11.26 11.84 26.71
C ALA A 69 -11.00 10.78 25.62
N GLY A 70 -11.99 10.56 24.75
CA GLY A 70 -11.90 9.64 23.61
C GLY A 70 -12.59 8.28 23.77
N ASP A 71 -13.38 8.05 24.83
CA ASP A 71 -14.23 6.85 24.92
C ASP A 71 -15.58 7.06 24.20
N ASP A 72 -15.55 7.02 22.86
CA ASP A 72 -16.75 7.07 22.03
C ASP A 72 -17.58 5.77 22.10
N ARG A 73 -17.07 4.74 22.78
CA ARG A 73 -17.70 3.42 22.82
C ARG A 73 -18.98 3.41 23.63
N GLY A 74 -18.96 3.92 24.86
CA GLY A 74 -20.13 3.95 25.76
C GLY A 74 -21.34 4.65 25.12
N PRO A 75 -21.18 5.90 24.62
CA PRO A 75 -22.25 6.58 23.90
C PRO A 75 -22.75 5.83 22.66
N ALA A 76 -21.85 5.21 21.89
CA ALA A 76 -22.23 4.43 20.72
C ALA A 76 -22.99 3.15 21.07
N GLU A 77 -22.67 2.49 22.19
CA GLU A 77 -23.40 1.32 22.68
C GLU A 77 -24.85 1.70 23.06
N VAL A 78 -25.04 2.79 23.81
CA VAL A 78 -26.39 3.25 24.21
C VAL A 78 -27.21 3.70 23.00
N ALA A 79 -26.62 4.45 22.07
CA ALA A 79 -27.30 4.86 20.85
C ALA A 79 -27.74 3.65 19.99
N GLU A 80 -26.91 2.61 19.94
CA GLU A 80 -27.23 1.39 19.20
C GLU A 80 -28.36 0.58 19.87
N TRP A 81 -28.36 0.49 21.20
CA TRP A 81 -29.47 -0.13 21.94
C TRP A 81 -30.79 0.60 21.65
N ALA A 82 -30.80 1.93 21.70
CA ALA A 82 -31.99 2.73 21.42
C ALA A 82 -32.52 2.49 19.99
N ARG A 83 -31.63 2.39 19.01
CA ARG A 83 -31.99 2.06 17.62
C ARG A 83 -32.64 0.68 17.51
N ILE A 84 -32.07 -0.33 18.16
CA ILE A 84 -32.60 -1.70 18.13
C ILE A 84 -33.97 -1.77 18.80
N VAL A 85 -34.17 -1.07 19.93
CA VAL A 85 -35.49 -0.97 20.58
C VAL A 85 -36.51 -0.38 19.61
N GLN A 86 -36.20 0.74 18.95
CA GLN A 86 -37.09 1.35 17.97
C GLN A 86 -37.39 0.40 16.80
N LEU A 87 -36.38 -0.25 16.24
CA LEU A 87 -36.54 -1.23 15.16
C LEU A 87 -37.48 -2.38 15.56
N LEU A 88 -37.38 -2.87 16.79
CA LEU A 88 -38.22 -3.96 17.29
C LEU A 88 -39.65 -3.50 17.60
N ALA A 89 -39.84 -2.24 18.00
CA ALA A 89 -41.16 -1.65 18.16
C ALA A 89 -41.91 -1.63 16.82
N ASP A 90 -41.20 -1.35 15.72
CA ASP A 90 -41.78 -1.25 14.38
C ASP A 90 -41.98 -2.61 13.70
N SER A 91 -41.09 -3.57 13.93
CA SER A 91 -41.11 -4.89 13.25
C SER A 91 -41.89 -5.98 13.99
N GLY A 92 -42.03 -5.88 15.32
CA GLY A 92 -42.79 -6.84 16.14
C GLY A 92 -42.19 -8.25 16.26
N GLY A 93 -40.93 -8.44 15.86
CA GLY A 93 -40.21 -9.71 15.88
C GLY A 93 -39.06 -9.77 16.90
N VAL A 94 -38.18 -10.75 16.72
CA VAL A 94 -36.88 -10.80 17.41
C VAL A 94 -35.82 -10.09 16.58
N TYR A 95 -34.80 -9.53 17.23
CA TYR A 95 -33.72 -8.86 16.52
C TYR A 95 -32.84 -9.85 15.76
N ASP A 96 -32.74 -9.66 14.46
CA ASP A 96 -31.80 -10.39 13.60
C ASP A 96 -30.89 -9.40 12.84
N PRO A 97 -29.60 -9.30 13.22
CA PRO A 97 -28.66 -8.39 12.56
C PRO A 97 -28.42 -8.73 11.09
N ASP A 98 -28.70 -9.98 10.67
CA ASP A 98 -28.54 -10.38 9.27
C ASP A 98 -29.64 -9.79 8.36
N SER A 99 -30.75 -9.35 8.95
CA SER A 99 -31.87 -8.67 8.26
C SER A 99 -31.87 -7.14 8.42
N ASP A 100 -30.98 -6.60 9.25
CA ASP A 100 -30.93 -5.20 9.62
C ASP A 100 -30.21 -4.35 8.56
N ALA A 101 -30.94 -3.45 7.90
CA ALA A 101 -30.42 -2.65 6.80
C ALA A 101 -29.17 -1.82 7.18
N VAL A 102 -29.12 -1.27 8.40
CA VAL A 102 -27.96 -0.48 8.84
C VAL A 102 -26.72 -1.37 8.96
N VAL A 103 -26.89 -2.62 9.40
CA VAL A 103 -25.80 -3.59 9.47
C VAL A 103 -25.33 -3.98 8.08
N GLN A 104 -26.25 -4.20 7.16
CA GLN A 104 -25.91 -4.55 5.77
C GLN A 104 -25.17 -3.40 5.06
N ASP A 105 -25.60 -2.16 5.26
CA ASP A 105 -24.93 -0.98 4.69
C ASP A 105 -23.52 -0.81 5.25
N GLU A 106 -23.33 -0.96 6.58
CA GLU A 106 -21.99 -0.93 7.18
C GLU A 106 -21.08 -2.05 6.65
N LEU A 107 -21.61 -3.26 6.44
CA LEU A 107 -20.85 -4.38 5.87
C LEU A 107 -20.47 -4.13 4.40
N ALA A 108 -21.37 -3.54 3.61
CA ALA A 108 -21.10 -3.15 2.23
C ALA A 108 -19.99 -2.09 2.17
N ALA A 109 -20.07 -1.05 3.01
CA ALA A 109 -19.04 -0.02 3.11
C ALA A 109 -17.68 -0.60 3.53
N ASP A 110 -17.66 -1.53 4.49
CA ASP A 110 -16.43 -2.23 4.89
C ASP A 110 -15.81 -3.04 3.75
N ALA A 111 -16.65 -3.74 2.98
CA ALA A 111 -16.20 -4.52 1.83
C ALA A 111 -15.63 -3.61 0.72
N GLU A 112 -16.23 -2.45 0.48
CA GLU A 112 -15.71 -1.46 -0.46
C GLU A 112 -14.37 -0.88 -0.01
N HIS A 113 -14.25 -0.51 1.26
CA HIS A 113 -13.00 -0.03 1.83
C HIS A 113 -11.88 -1.07 1.72
N GLU A 114 -12.19 -2.33 2.02
CA GLU A 114 -11.22 -3.42 1.90
C GLU A 114 -10.78 -3.66 0.45
N ARG A 115 -11.71 -3.60 -0.52
CA ARG A 115 -11.38 -3.68 -1.95
C ARG A 115 -10.49 -2.52 -2.40
N ALA A 116 -10.77 -1.30 -1.93
CA ALA A 116 -9.95 -0.13 -2.25
C ALA A 116 -8.51 -0.31 -1.76
N ARG A 117 -8.33 -0.80 -0.53
CA ARG A 117 -6.99 -1.11 0.02
C ARG A 117 -6.27 -2.19 -0.78
N GLN A 118 -6.96 -3.25 -1.15
CA GLN A 118 -6.38 -4.33 -1.97
C GLN A 118 -5.89 -3.80 -3.32
N LEU A 119 -6.66 -2.92 -3.97
CA LEU A 119 -6.25 -2.29 -5.23
C LEU A 119 -5.01 -1.39 -5.06
N GLU A 120 -4.93 -0.66 -3.94
CA GLU A 120 -3.76 0.17 -3.62
C GLU A 120 -2.51 -0.69 -3.36
N ASP A 121 -2.66 -1.79 -2.63
CA ASP A 121 -1.58 -2.75 -2.37
C ASP A 121 -1.10 -3.41 -3.68
N GLU A 122 -2.04 -3.88 -4.51
CA GLU A 122 -1.72 -4.43 -5.83
C GLU A 122 -1.00 -3.42 -6.71
N ARG A 123 -1.47 -2.17 -6.75
CA ARG A 123 -0.82 -1.09 -7.49
C ARG A 123 0.59 -0.85 -6.98
N SER A 124 0.78 -0.79 -5.66
CA SER A 124 2.08 -0.60 -5.04
C SER A 124 3.06 -1.72 -5.41
N LEU A 125 2.59 -2.98 -5.39
CA LEU A 125 3.37 -4.13 -5.82
C LEU A 125 3.71 -4.08 -7.31
N GLN A 126 2.79 -3.62 -8.16
CA GLN A 126 3.05 -3.44 -9.58
C GLN A 126 4.08 -2.34 -9.82
N GLU A 127 4.02 -1.25 -9.07
CA GLU A 127 4.96 -0.13 -9.18
C GLU A 127 6.36 -0.56 -8.73
N GLU A 128 6.48 -1.30 -7.62
CA GLU A 128 7.74 -1.90 -7.16
C GLU A 128 8.32 -2.88 -8.19
N LYS A 129 7.47 -3.76 -8.76
CA LYS A 129 7.90 -4.68 -9.84
C LYS A 129 8.36 -3.93 -11.08
N ALA A 130 7.65 -2.87 -11.47
CA ALA A 130 8.01 -2.04 -12.61
C ALA A 130 9.33 -1.31 -12.36
N GLU A 131 9.56 -0.80 -11.15
CA GLU A 131 10.83 -0.17 -10.77
C GLU A 131 11.97 -1.20 -10.76
N ALA A 132 11.75 -2.40 -10.21
CA ALA A 132 12.74 -3.48 -10.23
C ALA A 132 13.09 -3.90 -11.67
N ALA A 133 12.08 -4.03 -12.54
CA ALA A 133 12.29 -4.31 -13.96
C ALA A 133 13.06 -3.19 -14.67
N ARG A 134 12.76 -1.92 -14.37
CA ARG A 134 13.52 -0.77 -14.89
C ARG A 134 14.98 -0.82 -14.42
N ARG A 135 15.23 -1.08 -13.15
CA ARG A 135 16.60 -1.23 -12.61
C ARG A 135 17.34 -2.40 -13.26
N ALA A 136 16.66 -3.53 -13.46
CA ALA A 136 17.24 -4.70 -14.14
C ALA A 136 17.56 -4.41 -15.62
N ALA A 137 16.72 -3.65 -16.33
CA ALA A 137 16.98 -3.23 -17.70
C ALA A 137 18.16 -2.26 -17.82
N LEU A 138 18.44 -1.49 -16.76
CA LEU A 138 19.60 -0.62 -16.63
C LEU A 138 20.85 -1.35 -16.09
N ALA A 139 20.80 -2.68 -15.92
CA ALA A 139 21.97 -3.43 -15.49
C ALA A 139 23.11 -3.27 -16.52
N PRO A 140 24.35 -3.00 -16.09
CA PRO A 140 25.46 -2.73 -16.99
C PRO A 140 25.67 -3.81 -18.06
N ASP A 141 25.53 -5.10 -17.70
CA ASP A 141 25.66 -6.20 -18.65
C ASP A 141 24.55 -6.22 -19.72
N VAL A 142 23.33 -5.89 -19.32
CA VAL A 142 22.18 -5.80 -20.23
C VAL A 142 22.35 -4.63 -21.19
N LEU A 143 22.74 -3.47 -20.67
CA LEU A 143 23.02 -2.27 -21.46
C LEU A 143 24.20 -2.47 -22.40
N ARG A 144 25.30 -3.09 -21.91
CA ARG A 144 26.47 -3.47 -22.71
C ARG A 144 26.07 -4.37 -23.87
N HIS A 145 25.32 -5.43 -23.58
CA HIS A 145 24.86 -6.36 -24.61
C HIS A 145 23.96 -5.67 -25.65
N ALA A 146 23.04 -4.80 -25.21
CA ALA A 146 22.18 -4.04 -26.10
C ALA A 146 22.98 -3.08 -27.00
N LEU A 147 23.95 -2.34 -26.45
CA LEU A 147 24.85 -1.45 -27.18
C LEU A 147 25.66 -2.20 -28.24
N LEU A 148 26.32 -3.30 -27.85
CA LEU A 148 27.12 -4.12 -28.77
C LEU A 148 26.26 -4.70 -29.89
N ARG A 149 25.04 -5.16 -29.56
CA ARG A 149 24.09 -5.65 -30.56
C ARG A 149 23.66 -4.57 -31.56
N THR A 150 23.42 -3.35 -31.08
CA THR A 150 23.06 -2.21 -31.95
C THR A 150 24.23 -1.80 -32.84
N LEU A 151 25.45 -1.74 -32.29
CA LEU A 151 26.68 -1.44 -33.05
C LEU A 151 26.97 -2.49 -34.11
N LEU A 152 26.72 -3.77 -33.82
CA LEU A 152 26.81 -4.85 -34.80
C LEU A 152 25.79 -4.64 -35.92
N ARG A 153 24.53 -4.33 -35.56
CA ARG A 153 23.45 -4.10 -36.53
C ARG A 153 23.73 -2.89 -37.43
N THR A 154 24.36 -1.83 -36.90
CA THR A 154 24.73 -0.65 -37.67
C THR A 154 26.00 -0.83 -38.50
N GLY A 155 26.74 -1.93 -38.31
CA GLY A 155 28.03 -2.17 -38.96
C GLY A 155 29.18 -1.32 -38.40
N LEU A 156 28.97 -0.66 -37.25
CA LEU A 156 29.98 0.21 -36.63
C LEU A 156 30.97 -0.57 -35.76
N LEU A 157 30.61 -1.78 -35.31
CA LEU A 157 31.38 -2.55 -34.34
C LEU A 157 32.82 -2.91 -34.81
N ASP A 158 32.99 -3.16 -36.11
CA ASP A 158 34.28 -3.55 -36.70
C ASP A 158 35.18 -2.34 -37.04
N GLY A 159 34.60 -1.13 -37.06
CA GLY A 159 35.32 0.12 -37.34
C GLY A 159 35.89 0.82 -36.11
N LEU A 160 35.64 0.29 -34.91
CA LEU A 160 36.10 0.88 -33.65
C LEU A 160 37.57 0.54 -33.38
N SER A 161 38.34 1.53 -32.95
CA SER A 161 39.66 1.35 -32.35
C SER A 161 39.60 0.62 -30.99
N GLU A 162 40.74 0.15 -30.48
CA GLU A 162 40.80 -0.49 -29.16
C GLU A 162 40.35 0.43 -28.04
N ASP A 163 40.73 1.71 -28.09
CA ASP A 163 40.33 2.71 -27.07
C ASP A 163 38.82 2.95 -27.10
N GLU A 164 38.22 3.02 -28.29
CA GLU A 164 36.77 3.18 -28.46
C GLU A 164 36.01 1.93 -28.00
N ARG A 165 36.51 0.72 -28.29
CA ARG A 165 35.95 -0.52 -27.74
C ARG A 165 36.02 -0.53 -26.21
N GLY A 166 37.16 -0.21 -25.64
CA GLY A 166 37.34 -0.13 -24.19
C GLY A 166 36.46 0.93 -23.53
N ALA A 167 36.16 2.04 -24.23
CA ALA A 167 35.25 3.08 -23.76
C ALA A 167 33.79 2.61 -23.81
N ILE A 168 33.36 1.98 -24.91
CA ILE A 168 32.00 1.42 -25.07
C ILE A 168 31.75 0.31 -24.04
N ASP A 169 32.77 -0.49 -23.74
CA ASP A 169 32.69 -1.50 -22.70
C ASP A 169 32.55 -0.87 -21.30
N ARG A 170 33.20 0.24 -20.99
CA ARG A 170 33.07 0.83 -19.64
C ARG A 170 31.84 1.72 -19.47
N LEU A 171 31.26 2.20 -20.57
CA LEU A 171 30.16 3.18 -20.57
C LEU A 171 28.93 2.74 -19.74
N PRO A 172 28.43 1.49 -19.82
CA PRO A 172 27.28 1.06 -19.03
C PRO A 172 27.49 1.06 -17.52
N GLU A 173 28.74 0.93 -17.05
CA GLU A 173 29.10 0.98 -15.64
C GLU A 173 29.36 2.41 -15.16
N ALA A 174 29.98 3.23 -16.01
CA ALA A 174 30.32 4.62 -15.69
C ALA A 174 29.11 5.55 -15.75
N ASP A 175 28.26 5.39 -16.76
CA ASP A 175 27.05 6.18 -16.97
C ASP A 175 25.98 5.36 -17.73
N PRO A 176 25.11 4.64 -17.01
CA PRO A 176 24.03 3.85 -17.60
C PRO A 176 23.06 4.68 -18.44
N ALA A 177 22.83 5.95 -18.07
CA ALA A 177 21.92 6.84 -18.78
C ALA A 177 22.51 7.27 -20.12
N ALA A 178 23.80 7.61 -20.16
CA ALA A 178 24.53 7.88 -21.39
C ALA A 178 24.58 6.63 -22.30
N ALA A 179 24.85 5.45 -21.73
CA ALA A 179 24.83 4.19 -22.48
C ALA A 179 23.48 3.95 -23.17
N LEU A 180 22.38 4.15 -22.44
CA LEU A 180 21.03 4.02 -22.99
C LEU A 180 20.71 5.09 -24.06
N ALA A 181 21.12 6.34 -23.84
CA ALA A 181 20.94 7.42 -24.81
C ALA A 181 21.71 7.17 -26.12
N VAL A 182 22.96 6.71 -26.03
CA VAL A 182 23.78 6.34 -27.19
C VAL A 182 23.14 5.17 -27.93
N ASN A 183 22.71 4.12 -27.22
CA ASN A 183 22.03 2.98 -27.83
C ASN A 183 20.77 3.42 -28.61
N ALA A 184 19.94 4.28 -28.00
CA ALA A 184 18.72 4.79 -28.61
C ALA A 184 19.01 5.70 -29.83
N LEU A 185 20.06 6.51 -29.76
CA LEU A 185 20.50 7.34 -30.87
C LEU A 185 20.94 6.48 -32.07
N LEU A 186 21.78 5.47 -31.82
CA LEU A 186 22.26 4.54 -32.83
C LEU A 186 21.12 3.77 -33.50
N ALA A 187 20.17 3.27 -32.70
CA ALA A 187 19.00 2.57 -33.20
C ALA A 187 18.15 3.47 -34.12
N ARG A 188 17.83 4.69 -33.68
CA ARG A 188 17.07 5.66 -34.50
C ARG A 188 17.79 6.06 -35.78
N ALA A 189 19.11 6.28 -35.71
CA ALA A 189 19.91 6.61 -36.89
C ALA A 189 19.89 5.47 -37.92
N HIS A 190 19.96 4.22 -37.47
CA HIS A 190 19.86 3.05 -38.33
C HIS A 190 18.48 2.95 -39.02
N GLU A 191 17.40 3.13 -38.26
CA GLU A 191 16.03 3.10 -38.78
C GLU A 191 15.78 4.21 -39.81
N ALA A 192 16.25 5.43 -39.52
CA ALA A 192 16.17 6.55 -40.46
C ALA A 192 16.97 6.30 -41.74
N GLY A 193 18.14 5.66 -41.64
CA GLY A 193 18.96 5.27 -42.80
C GLY A 193 18.34 4.16 -43.65
N GLN A 194 17.59 3.24 -43.03
CA GLN A 194 16.86 2.16 -43.74
C GLN A 194 15.60 2.67 -44.46
N GLY A 195 14.88 3.63 -43.85
CA GLY A 195 13.69 4.25 -44.44
C GLY A 195 13.97 5.20 -45.62
N SER A 196 15.23 5.60 -45.81
CA SER A 196 15.66 6.51 -46.88
C SER A 196 16.18 5.79 -48.12
N ARG A 197 15.93 4.48 -48.29
CA ARG A 197 16.15 3.82 -49.59
C ARG A 197 15.11 4.37 -50.58
N PRO A 198 15.51 5.14 -51.61
CA PRO A 198 14.57 5.63 -52.60
C PRO A 198 14.02 4.43 -53.37
N GLY A 199 12.75 4.12 -53.12
CA GLY A 199 11.97 3.25 -53.97
C GLY A 199 11.93 3.86 -55.36
N ALA A 200 12.49 3.14 -56.32
CA ALA A 200 12.35 3.40 -57.74
C ALA A 200 10.86 3.59 -58.06
N ALA A 201 10.49 4.81 -58.47
CA ALA A 201 9.25 5.06 -59.16
C ALA A 201 9.61 5.26 -60.64
N SER A 202 9.37 4.17 -61.38
CA SER A 202 9.04 3.99 -62.81
C SER A 202 9.39 5.09 -63.80
#